data_AF-A0A498NMT8-F1
#
_entry.id   AF-A0A498NMT8-F1
#
_cell.length_a   1.000
_cell.length_b   1.000
_cell.length_c   1.000
_cell.angle_alpha   90.00
_cell.angle_beta   90.00
_cell.angle_gamma   90.00
#
_symmetry.space_group_name_H-M   'P 1'
#
loop_
_entity.id
_entity.type
_entity.pdbx_description
1 polymer ?
#
loop_
_entity_poly.entity_id
_entity_poly.type
_entity_poly.pdbx_seq_one_letter_code
_entity_poly.pdbx_strand_id
1 'polypeptide(L)'
;MRLKRLHIRYYPPGIFLDYEKGGQLRTKSIDLLNLTPETDVNEVLSDIRAAEPLITSSCAEQVKVLICKLQEKVGQKDDRKFYLFRALQAHILPLTNVAFNKSGSSFITGSYDRTCKIWDTASGEELHTLEGHRNVVYAIAFNNPYGKVHVLTGHRGEISCVQFNWDCSLIVTASLDKTCKVWDADSGQCLATLLGHNDEVLDVCFNYTGQLIATASADGTSRVFSAETFQCLCQLEGHKGEISKAVKTTPAGSGTERAA
;
A
#
# COMPACT_ATOMS: atom_id res chain seq x y z
N MET A 1 -0.63 3.30 29.31
CA MET A 1 -0.24 2.67 28.03
C MET A 1 1.12 2.02 28.26
N ARG A 2 1.38 0.83 27.72
CA ARG A 2 2.65 0.12 27.94
C ARG A 2 3.29 -0.22 26.60
N LEU A 3 4.49 0.30 26.35
CA LEU A 3 5.29 -0.08 25.19
C LEU A 3 5.68 -1.57 25.28
N LYS A 4 5.55 -2.30 24.17
CA LYS A 4 5.87 -3.72 24.06
C LYS A 4 7.09 -3.95 23.18
N ARG A 5 7.10 -3.37 21.97
CA ARG A 5 8.16 -3.59 20.99
C ARG A 5 8.45 -2.33 20.18
N LEU A 6 9.68 -2.26 19.69
CA LEU A 6 10.16 -1.27 18.74
C LEU A 6 10.66 -2.00 17.50
N HIS A 7 10.19 -1.60 16.33
CA HIS A 7 10.58 -2.18 15.05
C HIS A 7 11.12 -1.10 14.12
N ILE A 8 12.22 -1.40 13.43
CA ILE A 8 12.80 -0.50 12.43
C ILE A 8 12.01 -0.60 11.13
N ARG A 9 11.82 0.54 10.46
CA ARG A 9 11.23 0.62 9.13
C ARG A 9 12.19 1.38 8.23
N TYR A 10 12.74 0.70 7.22
CA TYR A 10 13.73 1.31 6.33
C TYR A 10 13.11 2.19 5.23
N TYR A 11 11.89 1.87 4.78
CA TYR A 11 11.28 2.52 3.62
C TYR A 11 9.82 2.92 3.91
N PRO A 12 9.52 4.23 4.01
CA PRO A 12 10.46 5.31 4.30
C PRO A 12 11.06 5.16 5.71
N PRO A 13 12.22 5.77 6.03
CA PRO A 13 12.87 5.65 7.32
C PRO A 13 11.92 5.99 8.48
N GLY A 14 11.89 5.15 9.51
CA GLY A 14 11.01 5.34 10.65
C GLY A 14 11.07 4.19 11.65
N ILE A 15 10.32 4.35 12.73
CA ILE A 15 10.26 3.39 13.84
C ILE A 15 8.79 3.09 14.15
N PHE A 16 8.42 1.82 14.17
CA PHE A 16 7.13 1.37 14.68
C PHE A 16 7.21 1.09 16.17
N LEU A 17 6.17 1.50 16.89
CA LEU A 17 5.98 1.27 18.32
C LEU A 17 4.73 0.44 18.51
N ASP A 18 4.91 -0.77 19.00
CA ASP A 18 3.78 -1.60 19.45
C ASP A 18 3.56 -1.34 20.93
N TYR A 19 2.35 -0.92 21.27
CA TYR A 19 1.96 -0.57 22.64
C TYR A 19 0.59 -1.14 22.99
N GLU A 20 0.38 -1.34 24.28
CA GLU A 20 -0.89 -1.83 24.82
C GLU A 20 -1.66 -0.67 25.45
N LYS A 21 -2.92 -0.49 25.02
CA LYS A 21 -3.87 0.47 25.60
C LYS A 21 -5.21 -0.21 25.80
N GLY A 22 -5.61 -0.38 27.06
CA GLY A 22 -6.90 -1.01 27.41
C GLY A 22 -7.02 -2.47 26.98
N GLY A 23 -5.93 -3.25 27.08
CA GLY A 23 -5.90 -4.68 26.69
C GLY A 23 -5.81 -4.93 25.18
N GLN A 24 -5.88 -3.89 24.34
CA GLN A 24 -5.67 -3.99 22.91
C GLN A 24 -4.24 -3.61 22.54
N LEU A 25 -3.63 -4.42 21.66
CA LEU A 25 -2.36 -4.11 21.03
C LEU A 25 -2.60 -3.09 19.92
N ARG A 26 -1.83 -2.01 19.90
CA ARG A 26 -1.88 -0.96 18.89
C ARG A 26 -0.47 -0.68 18.40
N THR A 27 -0.37 -0.28 17.14
CA THR A 27 0.90 0.12 16.52
C THR A 27 0.83 1.59 16.18
N LYS A 28 1.91 2.33 16.45
CA LYS A 28 2.10 3.71 16.00
C LYS A 28 3.40 3.79 15.20
N SER A 29 3.43 4.57 14.13
CA SER A 29 4.66 4.87 13.39
C SER A 29 5.20 6.24 13.77
N ILE A 30 6.52 6.33 13.90
CA ILE A 30 7.27 7.58 13.95
C ILE A 30 8.05 7.66 12.64
N ASP A 31 7.74 8.67 11.84
CA ASP A 31 8.35 8.86 10.53
C ASP A 31 9.58 9.75 10.66
N LEU A 32 10.71 9.29 10.11
CA LEU A 32 12.01 9.97 10.15
C LEU A 32 12.42 10.37 8.72
N LEU A 33 11.53 11.12 8.06
CA LEU A 33 11.61 11.41 6.62
C LEU A 33 12.80 12.31 6.26
N ASN A 34 13.21 13.16 7.19
CA ASN A 34 14.32 14.12 7.02
C ASN A 34 15.66 13.57 7.53
N LEU A 35 15.75 12.27 7.84
CA LEU A 35 16.96 11.67 8.38
C LEU A 35 18.06 11.60 7.30
N THR A 36 19.17 12.30 7.53
CA THR A 36 20.37 12.21 6.69
C THR A 36 21.53 11.54 7.45
N PRO A 37 22.59 11.09 6.77
CA PRO A 37 23.76 10.52 7.43
C PRO A 37 24.49 11.50 8.37
N GLU A 38 24.29 12.81 8.19
CA GLU A 38 24.94 13.87 8.96
C GLU A 38 24.06 14.39 10.12
N THR A 39 22.81 13.95 10.23
CA THR A 39 21.89 14.45 11.26
C THR A 39 22.36 14.06 12.67
N ASP A 40 22.27 14.94 13.67
CA ASP A 40 22.61 14.56 15.05
C ASP A 40 21.53 13.65 15.64
N VAL A 41 21.92 12.41 15.93
CA VAL A 41 21.05 11.38 16.51
C VAL A 41 20.47 11.81 17.86
N ASN A 42 21.23 12.57 18.66
CA ASN A 42 20.77 12.97 19.99
C ASN A 42 19.67 14.04 19.91
N GLU A 43 19.76 14.94 18.94
CA GLU A 43 18.72 15.94 18.66
C GLU A 43 17.44 15.26 18.19
N VAL A 44 17.55 14.36 17.21
CA VAL A 44 16.40 13.56 16.73
C VAL A 44 15.78 12.75 17.88
N LEU A 45 16.59 12.13 18.74
CA LEU A 45 16.08 11.42 19.91
C LEU A 45 15.35 12.33 20.89
N SER A 46 15.85 13.55 21.11
CA SER A 46 15.21 14.55 21.97
C SER A 46 13.85 14.95 21.42
N ASP A 47 13.75 15.22 20.11
CA ASP A 47 12.52 15.59 19.43
C ASP A 47 11.49 14.46 19.49
N ILE A 48 11.91 13.23 19.23
CA ILE A 48 11.04 12.05 19.33
C ILE A 48 10.54 11.88 20.77
N ARG A 49 11.38 12.09 21.79
CA ARG A 49 10.96 12.01 23.20
C ARG A 49 9.98 13.13 23.59
N ALA A 50 10.15 14.32 23.03
CA ALA A 50 9.23 15.44 23.25
C ALA A 50 7.86 15.18 22.59
N ALA A 51 7.86 14.58 21.39
CA ALA A 51 6.64 14.27 20.64
C ALA A 51 5.92 13.00 21.12
N GLU A 52 6.64 12.02 21.66
CA GLU A 52 6.09 10.70 22.02
C GLU A 52 6.33 10.32 23.50
N PRO A 53 5.32 10.50 24.37
CA PRO A 53 5.41 10.17 25.80
C PRO A 53 5.67 8.69 26.10
N LEU A 54 5.40 7.78 25.15
CA LEU A 54 5.70 6.35 25.31
C LEU A 54 7.20 6.05 25.35
N ILE A 55 8.04 6.98 24.87
CA ILE A 55 9.50 6.81 24.86
C ILE A 55 10.09 7.36 26.15
N THR A 56 10.11 6.50 27.16
CA THR A 56 10.73 6.79 28.47
C THR A 56 12.26 6.69 28.41
N SER A 57 12.93 7.19 29.46
CA SER A 57 14.40 7.14 29.55
C SER A 57 14.98 5.71 29.45
N SER A 58 14.21 4.68 29.81
CA SER A 58 14.68 3.28 29.76
C SER A 58 14.77 2.72 28.34
N CYS A 59 13.97 3.23 27.40
CA CYS A 59 14.02 2.81 25.99
C CYS A 59 14.73 3.82 25.08
N ALA A 60 15.16 4.97 25.61
CA ALA A 60 15.84 6.01 24.85
C ALA A 60 17.11 5.50 24.16
N GLU A 61 17.92 4.70 24.88
CA GLU A 61 19.15 4.12 24.31
C GLU A 61 18.84 3.13 23.18
N GLN A 62 17.76 2.35 23.32
CA GLN A 62 17.33 1.44 22.27
C GLN A 62 16.87 2.21 21.01
N VAL A 63 16.10 3.30 21.18
CA VAL A 63 15.67 4.16 20.08
C VAL A 63 16.87 4.80 19.39
N LYS A 64 17.88 5.25 20.15
CA LYS A 64 19.14 5.78 19.62
C LYS A 64 19.82 4.78 18.68
N VAL A 65 19.98 3.52 19.11
CA VAL A 65 20.55 2.45 18.29
C VAL A 65 19.74 2.23 17.00
N LEU A 66 18.41 2.33 17.05
CA LEU A 66 17.57 2.21 15.86
C LEU A 66 17.76 3.37 14.88
N ILE A 67 17.88 4.61 15.37
CA ILE A 67 18.14 5.78 14.53
C ILE A 67 19.52 5.66 13.87
N CYS A 68 20.55 5.26 14.61
CA CYS A 68 21.88 5.00 14.05
C CYS A 68 21.83 3.99 12.90
N LYS A 69 21.12 2.86 13.08
CA LYS A 69 20.94 1.86 12.01
C LYS A 69 20.22 2.40 10.78
N LEU A 70 19.24 3.28 10.98
CA LEU A 70 18.56 3.96 9.87
C LEU A 70 19.52 4.90 9.14
N GLN A 71 20.32 5.70 9.87
CA GLN A 71 21.32 6.59 9.27
C GLN A 71 22.37 5.84 8.46
N GLU A 72 22.93 4.76 9.03
CA GLU A 72 23.86 3.88 8.31
C GLU A 72 23.23 3.36 7.02
N LYS A 73 21.94 2.99 7.06
CA LYS A 73 21.24 2.51 5.87
C LYS A 73 20.98 3.61 4.84
N VAL A 74 20.66 4.82 5.27
CA VAL A 74 20.47 5.98 4.39
C VAL A 74 21.78 6.40 3.73
N GLY A 75 22.91 6.30 4.46
CA GLY A 75 24.24 6.64 3.95
C GLY A 75 24.87 5.59 3.03
N GLN A 76 24.31 4.38 2.95
CA GLN A 76 24.77 3.35 2.02
C GLN A 76 24.46 3.78 0.58
N LYS A 77 25.51 4.00 -0.22
CA LYS A 77 25.36 4.14 -1.67
C LYS A 77 24.81 2.85 -2.26
N ASP A 78 23.73 2.97 -3.02
CA ASP A 78 23.07 1.82 -3.64
C ASP A 78 23.73 1.49 -4.99
N ASP A 79 24.85 0.75 -4.95
CA ASP A 79 25.55 0.26 -6.14
C ASP A 79 24.99 -1.10 -6.63
N ARG A 80 23.71 -1.40 -6.33
CA ARG A 80 23.08 -2.67 -6.74
C ARG A 80 23.03 -2.78 -8.26
N LYS A 81 23.63 -3.84 -8.77
CA LYS A 81 23.52 -4.25 -10.18
C LYS A 81 22.44 -5.32 -10.31
N PHE A 82 21.51 -5.10 -11.22
CA PHE A 82 20.50 -6.08 -11.57
C PHE A 82 20.99 -6.98 -12.70
N TYR A 83 20.59 -8.24 -12.67
CA TYR A 83 20.80 -9.19 -13.75
C TYR A 83 19.49 -9.94 -14.03
N LEU A 84 19.36 -10.51 -15.21
CA LEU A 84 18.22 -11.37 -15.52
C LEU A 84 18.28 -12.62 -14.65
N PHE A 85 17.44 -12.67 -13.62
CA PHE A 85 17.38 -13.82 -12.72
C PHE A 85 16.66 -15.00 -13.39
N ARG A 86 15.53 -14.75 -14.06
CA ARG A 86 14.72 -15.77 -14.71
C ARG A 86 13.81 -15.18 -15.79
N ALA A 87 13.57 -15.95 -16.84
CA ALA A 87 12.51 -15.72 -17.82
C ALA A 87 11.48 -16.84 -17.71
N LEU A 88 10.19 -16.49 -17.62
CA LEU A 88 9.09 -17.43 -17.42
C LEU A 88 7.93 -17.09 -18.35
N GLN A 89 7.44 -18.08 -19.07
CA GLN A 89 6.20 -17.96 -19.84
C GLN A 89 5.04 -18.36 -18.94
N ALA A 90 4.30 -17.37 -18.43
CA ALA A 90 3.26 -17.60 -17.44
C ALA A 90 1.96 -18.18 -18.03
N HIS A 91 1.56 -17.68 -19.20
CA HIS A 91 0.30 -18.05 -19.84
C HIS A 91 0.48 -18.21 -21.35
N ILE A 92 -0.42 -18.98 -21.97
CA ILE A 92 -0.51 -19.10 -23.44
C ILE A 92 -1.22 -17.88 -24.03
N LEU A 93 -2.27 -17.42 -23.35
CA LEU A 93 -3.00 -16.20 -23.71
C LEU A 93 -2.32 -14.95 -23.11
N PRO A 94 -2.66 -13.74 -23.59
CA PRO A 94 -2.04 -12.52 -23.12
C PRO A 94 -2.07 -12.36 -21.60
N LEU A 95 -0.88 -12.10 -21.05
CA LEU A 95 -0.67 -11.71 -19.66
C LEU A 95 -1.20 -10.29 -19.45
N THR A 96 -2.05 -10.08 -18.44
CA THR A 96 -2.61 -8.76 -18.14
C THR A 96 -1.81 -8.03 -17.09
N ASN A 97 -1.41 -8.73 -16.02
CA ASN A 97 -0.83 -8.09 -14.84
C ASN A 97 0.05 -9.06 -14.03
N VAL A 98 0.96 -8.50 -13.23
CA VAL A 98 1.90 -9.23 -12.37
C VAL A 98 2.05 -8.49 -11.05
N ALA A 99 2.02 -9.21 -9.93
CA ALA A 99 2.27 -8.62 -8.61
C ALA A 99 3.11 -9.55 -7.72
N PHE A 100 4.13 -8.99 -7.05
CA PHE A 100 4.94 -9.71 -6.06
C PHE A 100 4.34 -9.62 -4.66
N ASN A 101 4.66 -10.61 -3.83
CA ASN A 101 4.47 -10.51 -2.39
C ASN A 101 5.54 -9.59 -1.74
N LYS A 102 5.34 -9.22 -0.47
CA LYS A 102 6.24 -8.30 0.24
C LYS A 102 7.70 -8.80 0.32
N SER A 103 7.92 -10.11 0.35
CA SER A 103 9.27 -10.70 0.40
C SER A 103 9.93 -10.88 -0.97
N GLY A 104 9.16 -10.81 -2.06
CA GLY A 104 9.59 -11.21 -3.40
C GLY A 104 9.71 -12.71 -3.62
N SER A 105 9.35 -13.55 -2.65
CA SER A 105 9.47 -15.02 -2.76
C SER A 105 8.42 -15.63 -3.71
N SER A 106 7.30 -14.94 -3.90
CA SER A 106 6.22 -15.41 -4.76
C SER A 106 5.61 -14.25 -5.52
N PHE A 107 5.05 -14.53 -6.69
CA PHE A 107 4.32 -13.56 -7.50
C PHE A 107 3.07 -14.17 -8.10
N ILE A 108 2.11 -13.32 -8.45
CA ILE A 108 0.88 -13.69 -9.15
C ILE A 108 0.85 -13.12 -10.54
N THR A 109 0.17 -13.83 -11.43
CA THR A 109 -0.06 -13.42 -12.81
C THR A 109 -1.53 -13.56 -13.16
N GLY A 110 -2.10 -12.55 -13.83
CA GLY A 110 -3.46 -12.57 -14.38
C GLY A 110 -3.42 -12.68 -15.90
N SER A 111 -4.44 -13.27 -16.50
CA SER A 111 -4.44 -13.56 -17.94
C SER A 111 -5.83 -13.55 -18.57
N TYR A 112 -5.83 -13.44 -19.90
CA TYR A 112 -7.00 -13.63 -20.77
C TYR A 112 -7.56 -15.05 -20.77
N ASP A 113 -6.80 -16.04 -20.29
CA ASP A 113 -7.33 -17.39 -20.04
C ASP A 113 -8.28 -17.48 -18.84
N ARG A 114 -8.52 -16.35 -18.16
CA ARG A 114 -9.44 -16.18 -17.02
C ARG A 114 -8.91 -16.82 -15.74
N THR A 115 -7.60 -17.09 -15.68
CA THR A 115 -6.94 -17.64 -14.50
C THR A 115 -6.03 -16.59 -13.85
N CYS A 116 -5.80 -16.78 -12.56
CA CYS A 116 -4.71 -16.14 -11.83
C CYS A 116 -3.77 -17.22 -11.32
N LYS A 117 -2.49 -17.19 -11.69
CA LYS A 117 -1.51 -18.19 -11.25
C LYS A 117 -0.62 -17.62 -10.17
N ILE A 118 -0.27 -18.45 -9.17
CA ILE A 118 0.70 -18.14 -8.13
C ILE A 118 1.99 -18.91 -8.44
N TRP A 119 3.12 -18.21 -8.39
CA TRP A 119 4.43 -18.74 -8.76
C TRP A 119 5.41 -18.60 -7.62
N ASP A 120 6.34 -19.54 -7.52
CA ASP A 120 7.55 -19.39 -6.73
C ASP A 120 8.62 -18.64 -7.54
N THR A 121 9.17 -17.57 -6.97
CA THR A 121 10.16 -16.75 -7.68
C THR A 121 11.47 -17.50 -7.92
N ALA A 122 11.90 -18.34 -6.97
CA ALA A 122 13.20 -19.00 -7.02
C ALA A 122 13.22 -20.19 -8.00
N SER A 123 12.26 -21.10 -7.87
CA SER A 123 12.13 -22.27 -8.74
C SER A 123 11.51 -21.92 -10.10
N GLY A 124 10.61 -20.94 -10.13
CA GLY A 124 9.76 -20.66 -11.29
C GLY A 124 8.62 -21.68 -11.46
N GLU A 125 8.34 -22.48 -10.44
CA GLU A 125 7.24 -23.44 -10.46
C GLU A 125 5.90 -22.74 -10.22
N GLU A 126 4.88 -23.23 -10.92
CA GLU A 126 3.50 -22.86 -10.67
C GLU A 126 3.05 -23.54 -9.37
N LEU A 127 2.77 -22.75 -8.34
CA LEU A 127 2.29 -23.24 -7.05
C LEU A 127 0.80 -23.55 -7.13
N HIS A 128 0.01 -22.63 -7.70
CA HIS A 128 -1.44 -22.75 -7.78
C HIS A 128 -2.00 -22.04 -9.01
N THR A 129 -3.08 -22.59 -9.57
CA THR A 129 -3.96 -21.91 -10.53
C THR A 129 -5.29 -21.60 -9.85
N LEU A 130 -5.64 -20.32 -9.78
CA LEU A 130 -6.91 -19.82 -9.29
C LEU A 130 -7.87 -19.66 -10.47
N GLU A 131 -8.94 -20.45 -10.46
CA GLU A 131 -9.99 -20.46 -11.48
C GLU A 131 -11.33 -20.01 -10.91
N GLY A 132 -12.24 -19.57 -11.78
CA GLY A 132 -13.61 -19.20 -11.41
C GLY A 132 -14.11 -17.93 -12.10
N HIS A 133 -13.22 -17.06 -12.55
CA HIS A 133 -13.60 -15.91 -13.36
C HIS A 133 -14.17 -16.36 -14.71
N ARG A 134 -15.29 -15.74 -15.12
CA ARG A 134 -15.95 -16.03 -16.40
C ARG A 134 -15.43 -15.19 -17.56
N ASN A 135 -14.61 -14.18 -17.26
CA ASN A 135 -13.98 -13.27 -18.21
C ASN A 135 -12.52 -13.00 -17.77
N VAL A 136 -11.79 -12.22 -18.57
CA VAL A 136 -10.36 -11.89 -18.36
C VAL A 136 -10.09 -11.45 -16.92
N VAL A 137 -9.01 -12.00 -16.33
CA VAL A 137 -8.50 -11.52 -15.03
C VAL A 137 -7.57 -10.36 -15.31
N TYR A 138 -8.02 -9.12 -15.06
CA TYR A 138 -7.29 -7.92 -15.43
C TYR A 138 -6.49 -7.30 -14.27
N ALA A 139 -7.15 -7.12 -13.12
CA ALA A 139 -6.55 -6.54 -11.93
C ALA A 139 -6.28 -7.62 -10.89
N ILE A 140 -5.06 -7.66 -10.38
CA ILE A 140 -4.64 -8.59 -9.33
C ILE A 140 -3.86 -7.83 -8.26
N ALA A 141 -4.02 -8.23 -7.01
CA ALA A 141 -3.23 -7.73 -5.89
C ALA A 141 -2.85 -8.89 -4.98
N PHE A 142 -1.62 -8.85 -4.46
CA PHE A 142 -1.10 -9.85 -3.54
C PHE A 142 -1.20 -9.34 -2.10
N ASN A 143 -1.15 -10.25 -1.13
CA ASN A 143 -1.06 -10.00 0.32
C ASN A 143 -2.37 -10.10 1.13
N ASN A 144 -3.24 -11.09 0.87
CA ASN A 144 -4.36 -11.44 1.76
C ASN A 144 -3.84 -12.23 2.99
N PRO A 145 -3.88 -11.68 4.22
CA PRO A 145 -3.37 -12.36 5.41
C PRO A 145 -4.35 -13.37 6.02
N TYR A 146 -5.63 -13.37 5.60
CA TYR A 146 -6.69 -14.13 6.27
C TYR A 146 -6.86 -15.56 5.74
N GLY A 147 -6.29 -15.87 4.58
CA GLY A 147 -6.41 -17.20 3.94
C GLY A 147 -7.84 -17.59 3.54
N LYS A 148 -8.80 -16.66 3.62
CA LYS A 148 -10.20 -16.86 3.22
C LYS A 148 -10.42 -16.42 1.78
N VAL A 149 -11.30 -17.13 1.08
CA VAL A 149 -11.70 -16.82 -0.30
C VAL A 149 -13.13 -16.29 -0.29
N HIS A 150 -13.32 -15.11 -0.88
CA HIS A 150 -14.61 -14.44 -1.01
C HIS A 150 -14.89 -14.10 -2.47
N VAL A 151 -16.16 -14.08 -2.86
CA VAL A 151 -16.61 -13.58 -4.16
C VAL A 151 -17.26 -12.21 -3.95
N LEU A 152 -16.57 -11.15 -4.36
CA LEU A 152 -17.01 -9.77 -4.16
C LEU A 152 -17.92 -9.34 -5.32
N THR A 153 -19.23 -9.35 -5.10
CA THR A 153 -20.23 -8.98 -6.12
C THR A 153 -20.84 -7.61 -5.84
N GLY A 154 -20.89 -6.74 -6.85
CA GLY A 154 -21.60 -5.47 -6.73
C GLY A 154 -21.32 -4.45 -7.84
N HIS A 155 -20.19 -4.56 -8.53
CA HIS A 155 -19.90 -3.72 -9.70
C HIS A 155 -20.77 -4.11 -10.91
N ARG A 156 -21.05 -3.12 -11.76
CA ARG A 156 -21.85 -3.27 -13.01
C ARG A 156 -21.00 -3.23 -14.28
N GLY A 157 -19.69 -3.04 -14.14
CA GLY A 157 -18.71 -2.99 -15.21
C GLY A 157 -17.45 -3.76 -14.83
N GLU A 158 -16.50 -3.81 -15.75
CA GLU A 158 -15.20 -4.45 -15.55
C GLU A 158 -14.41 -3.77 -14.43
N ILE A 159 -13.69 -4.58 -13.65
CA ILE A 159 -12.81 -4.09 -12.60
C ILE A 159 -11.48 -3.68 -13.25
N SER A 160 -11.17 -2.39 -13.18
CA SER A 160 -9.97 -1.80 -13.75
C SER A 160 -8.75 -1.92 -12.83
N CYS A 161 -8.97 -1.82 -11.51
CA CYS A 161 -7.91 -1.91 -10.51
C CYS A 161 -8.41 -2.50 -9.18
N VAL A 162 -7.51 -3.18 -8.46
CA VAL A 162 -7.73 -3.69 -7.10
C VAL A 162 -6.48 -3.44 -6.27
N GLN A 163 -6.67 -3.01 -5.01
CA GLN A 163 -5.59 -2.82 -4.04
C GLN A 163 -6.04 -3.21 -2.63
N PHE A 164 -5.12 -3.77 -1.85
CA PHE A 164 -5.26 -3.85 -0.40
C PHE A 164 -4.73 -2.56 0.24
N ASN A 165 -5.26 -2.21 1.41
CA ASN A 165 -4.60 -1.26 2.29
C ASN A 165 -3.39 -1.90 2.99
N TRP A 166 -2.64 -1.10 3.76
CA TRP A 166 -1.34 -1.51 4.31
C TRP A 166 -1.39 -2.69 5.29
N ASP A 167 -2.37 -2.69 6.19
CA ASP A 167 -2.68 -3.75 7.15
C ASP A 167 -3.54 -4.87 6.54
N CYS A 168 -3.97 -4.68 5.28
CA CYS A 168 -4.76 -5.61 4.48
C CYS A 168 -6.16 -5.90 5.05
N SER A 169 -6.66 -5.06 5.94
CA SER A 169 -8.03 -5.13 6.46
C SER A 169 -9.08 -4.72 5.43
N LEU A 170 -8.72 -3.87 4.46
CA LEU A 170 -9.60 -3.35 3.43
C LEU A 170 -9.10 -3.72 2.03
N ILE A 171 -10.06 -3.99 1.14
CA ILE A 171 -9.86 -4.09 -0.29
C ILE A 171 -10.57 -2.90 -0.94
N VAL A 172 -9.94 -2.25 -1.90
CA VAL A 172 -10.59 -1.28 -2.77
C VAL A 172 -10.55 -1.77 -4.21
N THR A 173 -11.69 -1.67 -4.89
CA THR A 173 -11.84 -2.00 -6.32
C THR A 173 -12.31 -0.78 -7.08
N ALA A 174 -11.66 -0.47 -8.20
CA ALA A 174 -12.10 0.51 -9.18
C ALA A 174 -12.75 -0.20 -10.36
N SER A 175 -13.72 0.45 -11.00
CA SER A 175 -14.53 -0.14 -12.06
C SER A 175 -14.89 0.86 -13.14
N LEU A 176 -15.11 0.33 -14.34
CA LEU A 176 -15.66 1.09 -15.47
C LEU A 176 -17.12 1.48 -15.25
N ASP A 177 -17.78 0.98 -14.20
CA ASP A 177 -19.10 1.46 -13.78
C ASP A 177 -19.09 2.83 -13.09
N LYS A 178 -17.95 3.55 -13.14
CA LYS A 178 -17.76 4.91 -12.60
C LYS A 178 -17.72 4.96 -11.07
N THR A 179 -17.61 3.81 -10.43
CA THR A 179 -17.56 3.70 -8.96
C THR A 179 -16.30 2.99 -8.50
N CYS A 180 -15.89 3.30 -7.27
CA CYS A 180 -15.05 2.39 -6.50
C CYS A 180 -15.87 1.74 -5.40
N LYS A 181 -15.50 0.53 -4.99
CA LYS A 181 -16.08 -0.12 -3.81
C LYS A 181 -14.99 -0.45 -2.81
N VAL A 182 -15.33 -0.30 -1.54
CA VAL A 182 -14.48 -0.69 -0.42
C VAL A 182 -15.11 -1.90 0.25
N TRP A 183 -14.29 -2.91 0.49
CA TRP A 183 -14.70 -4.19 1.03
C TRP A 183 -13.88 -4.51 2.27
N ASP A 184 -14.52 -5.18 3.22
CA ASP A 184 -13.85 -5.79 4.35
C ASP A 184 -13.18 -7.09 3.90
N ALA A 185 -11.87 -7.21 4.12
CA ALA A 185 -11.09 -8.33 3.62
C ALA A 185 -11.36 -9.65 4.37
N ASP A 186 -11.80 -9.59 5.64
CA ASP A 186 -12.05 -10.79 6.45
C ASP A 186 -13.43 -11.40 6.18
N SER A 187 -14.46 -10.55 6.09
CA SER A 187 -15.86 -10.96 5.88
C SER A 187 -16.31 -10.95 4.42
N GLY A 188 -15.59 -10.24 3.54
CA GLY A 188 -15.96 -10.06 2.13
C GLY A 188 -17.14 -9.11 1.92
N GLN A 189 -17.61 -8.41 2.95
CA GLN A 189 -18.74 -7.51 2.86
C GLN A 189 -18.36 -6.19 2.19
N CYS A 190 -19.26 -5.65 1.37
CA CYS A 190 -19.12 -4.31 0.81
C CYS A 190 -19.39 -3.27 1.90
N LEU A 191 -18.37 -2.53 2.31
CA LEU A 191 -18.49 -1.48 3.34
C LEU A 191 -19.03 -0.18 2.75
N ALA A 192 -18.57 0.19 1.55
CA ALA A 192 -18.96 1.44 0.92
C ALA A 192 -18.85 1.40 -0.61
N THR A 193 -19.61 2.27 -1.26
CA THR A 193 -19.43 2.60 -2.69
C THR A 193 -19.04 4.07 -2.79
N LEU A 194 -17.84 4.33 -3.29
CA LEU A 194 -17.30 5.66 -3.50
C LEU A 194 -17.88 6.20 -4.82
N LEU A 195 -18.70 7.24 -4.71
CA LEU A 195 -19.47 7.80 -5.81
C LEU A 195 -18.95 9.17 -6.26
N GLY A 196 -19.28 9.47 -7.51
CA GLY A 196 -19.34 10.82 -8.06
C GLY A 196 -18.34 11.13 -9.16
N HIS A 197 -17.54 10.16 -9.60
CA HIS A 197 -16.94 10.23 -10.93
C HIS A 197 -18.02 10.21 -12.01
N ASN A 198 -17.79 10.98 -13.08
CA ASN A 198 -18.72 11.09 -14.20
C ASN A 198 -18.38 10.12 -15.34
N ASP A 199 -17.21 9.49 -15.25
CA ASP A 199 -16.72 8.50 -16.21
C ASP A 199 -15.98 7.35 -15.50
N GLU A 200 -15.48 6.41 -16.30
CA GLU A 200 -14.80 5.19 -15.85
C GLU A 200 -13.68 5.48 -14.85
N VAL A 201 -13.65 4.75 -13.73
CA VAL A 201 -12.51 4.84 -12.81
C VAL A 201 -11.43 3.88 -13.28
N LEU A 202 -10.27 4.43 -13.64
CA LEU A 202 -9.18 3.66 -14.25
C LEU A 202 -8.20 3.12 -13.21
N ASP A 203 -8.03 3.83 -12.09
CA ASP A 203 -7.08 3.43 -11.05
C ASP A 203 -7.53 3.87 -9.65
N VAL A 204 -7.06 3.14 -8.66
CA VAL A 204 -7.31 3.44 -7.25
C VAL A 204 -6.12 3.01 -6.40
N CYS A 205 -5.78 3.83 -5.41
CA CYS A 205 -4.72 3.50 -4.47
C CYS A 205 -5.00 4.02 -3.07
N PHE A 206 -4.52 3.29 -2.07
CA PHE A 206 -4.39 3.83 -0.72
C PHE A 206 -3.15 4.72 -0.62
N ASN A 207 -3.22 5.74 0.24
CA ASN A 207 -2.04 6.44 0.69
C ASN A 207 -1.15 5.52 1.55
N TYR A 208 0.06 5.98 1.85
CA TYR A 208 1.03 5.20 2.62
C TYR A 208 0.50 4.76 4.00
N THR A 209 -0.30 5.59 4.68
CA THR A 209 -0.86 5.27 6.01
C THR A 209 -2.10 4.37 5.95
N GLY A 210 -2.66 4.13 4.76
CA GLY A 210 -3.93 3.43 4.59
C GLY A 210 -5.19 4.21 4.97
N GLN A 211 -5.04 5.49 5.33
CA GLN A 211 -6.14 6.35 5.82
C GLN A 211 -6.89 7.07 4.71
N LEU A 212 -6.28 7.24 3.53
CA LEU A 212 -6.88 7.92 2.39
C LEU A 212 -6.89 7.00 1.17
N ILE A 213 -7.93 7.15 0.36
CA ILE A 213 -8.09 6.47 -0.92
C ILE A 213 -8.07 7.54 -2.00
N ALA A 214 -7.13 7.45 -2.93
CA ALA A 214 -7.10 8.28 -4.12
C ALA A 214 -7.62 7.47 -5.31
N THR A 215 -8.43 8.12 -6.13
CA THR A 215 -9.08 7.54 -7.33
C THR A 215 -8.73 8.40 -8.53
N ALA A 216 -8.52 7.76 -9.68
CA ALA A 216 -8.21 8.40 -10.95
C ALA A 216 -9.22 7.94 -12.01
N SER A 217 -9.78 8.90 -12.74
CA SER A 217 -10.90 8.68 -13.65
C SER A 217 -10.64 9.24 -15.05
N ALA A 218 -11.33 8.65 -16.02
CA ALA A 218 -11.39 9.14 -17.40
C ALA A 218 -12.08 10.52 -17.51
N ASP A 219 -12.84 10.94 -16.48
CA ASP A 219 -13.47 12.27 -16.43
C ASP A 219 -12.49 13.44 -16.24
N GLY A 220 -11.18 13.15 -16.15
CA GLY A 220 -10.13 14.16 -15.96
C GLY A 220 -10.01 14.66 -14.52
N THR A 221 -10.69 14.01 -13.57
CA THR A 221 -10.64 14.35 -12.15
C THR A 221 -10.03 13.20 -11.35
N SER A 222 -9.32 13.56 -10.29
CA SER A 222 -8.95 12.62 -9.24
C SER A 222 -9.72 12.97 -7.98
N ARG A 223 -10.13 11.97 -7.20
CA ARG A 223 -10.85 12.21 -5.94
C ARG A 223 -10.15 11.51 -4.78
N VAL A 224 -10.15 12.19 -3.64
CA VAL A 224 -9.58 11.67 -2.40
C VAL A 224 -10.71 11.41 -1.42
N PHE A 225 -10.77 10.19 -0.90
CA PHE A 225 -11.75 9.73 0.08
C PHE A 225 -11.06 9.37 1.40
N SER A 226 -11.77 9.54 2.51
CA SER A 226 -11.36 8.97 3.81
C SER A 226 -11.59 7.46 3.82
N ALA A 227 -10.61 6.67 4.24
CA ALA A 227 -10.76 5.22 4.42
C ALA A 227 -11.54 4.85 5.70
N GLU A 228 -11.77 5.79 6.61
CA GLU A 228 -12.55 5.57 7.84
C GLU A 228 -14.04 5.88 7.63
N THR A 229 -14.33 7.01 6.98
CA THR A 229 -15.72 7.47 6.79
C THR A 229 -16.24 7.23 5.38
N PHE A 230 -15.38 6.88 4.42
CA PHE A 230 -15.69 6.70 3.00
C PHE A 230 -16.27 7.94 2.31
N GLN A 231 -16.12 9.11 2.94
CA GLN A 231 -16.57 10.39 2.38
C GLN A 231 -15.49 10.99 1.47
N CYS A 232 -15.94 11.65 0.40
CA CYS A 232 -15.09 12.43 -0.48
C CYS A 232 -14.59 13.67 0.27
N LEU A 233 -13.27 13.81 0.39
CA LEU A 233 -12.62 14.93 1.06
C LEU A 233 -12.33 16.06 0.09
N CYS A 234 -11.84 15.73 -1.10
CA CYS A 234 -11.59 16.71 -2.14
C CYS A 234 -11.62 16.08 -3.53
N GLN A 235 -11.86 16.95 -4.51
CA GLN A 235 -11.75 16.69 -5.93
C GLN A 235 -10.56 17.49 -6.45
N LEU A 236 -9.63 16.80 -7.10
CA LEU A 236 -8.46 17.35 -7.73
C LEU A 236 -8.76 17.51 -9.22
N GLU A 237 -8.76 18.76 -9.66
CA GLU A 237 -9.04 19.15 -11.04
C GLU A 237 -7.81 19.85 -11.63
N GLY A 238 -7.66 19.76 -12.95
CA GLY A 238 -6.57 20.43 -13.67
C GLY A 238 -6.09 19.67 -14.90
N HIS A 239 -6.32 18.35 -14.94
CA HIS A 239 -6.06 17.56 -16.13
C HIS A 239 -7.10 17.85 -17.22
N LYS A 240 -6.65 18.02 -18.46
CA LYS A 240 -7.51 18.27 -19.63
C LYS A 240 -7.98 17.01 -20.35
N GLY A 241 -7.63 15.83 -19.81
CA GLY A 241 -7.94 14.53 -20.38
C GLY A 241 -7.93 13.46 -19.29
N GLU A 242 -8.11 12.20 -19.70
CA GLU A 242 -8.19 11.06 -18.78
C GLU A 242 -7.00 10.96 -17.83
N ILE A 243 -7.27 10.63 -16.57
CA ILE A 243 -6.22 10.33 -15.59
C ILE A 243 -6.07 8.82 -15.54
N SER A 244 -4.96 8.34 -16.11
CA SER A 244 -4.70 6.90 -16.25
C SER A 244 -4.18 6.22 -14.98
N LYS A 245 -3.61 6.98 -14.03
CA LYS A 245 -2.98 6.44 -12.82
C LYS A 245 -3.19 7.31 -11.58
N ALA A 246 -3.53 6.67 -10.48
CA ALA A 246 -3.55 7.27 -9.15
C ALA A 246 -2.20 7.03 -8.48
N VAL A 247 -1.53 8.10 -8.04
CA VAL A 247 -0.20 8.00 -7.43
C VAL A 247 -0.31 7.94 -5.91
N LYS A 248 0.37 6.95 -5.32
CA LYS A 248 0.49 6.82 -3.87
C LYS A 248 1.27 8.01 -3.32
N THR A 249 0.67 8.78 -2.44
CA THR A 249 1.37 9.87 -1.74
C THR A 249 2.38 9.26 -0.75
N THR A 250 3.64 9.64 -0.89
CA THR A 250 4.64 9.43 0.16
C THR A 250 4.37 10.41 1.30
N PRO A 251 4.65 10.06 2.56
CA PRO A 251 4.67 11.06 3.62
C PRO A 251 5.65 12.17 3.20
N ALA A 252 5.14 13.39 2.99
CA ALA A 252 6.01 14.54 2.78
C ALA A 252 6.63 14.88 4.15
N GLY A 253 7.96 14.95 4.22
CA GLY A 253 8.59 15.75 5.25
C GLY A 253 8.02 17.16 5.12
N SER A 254 7.65 17.78 6.24
CA SER A 254 7.14 19.15 6.27
C SER A 254 8.14 20.09 5.57
N GLY A 255 7.92 20.33 4.29
CA GLY A 255 8.81 21.08 3.40
C GLY A 255 7.99 21.65 2.27
N THR A 256 7.31 22.76 2.56
CA THR A 256 6.75 23.75 1.62
C THR A 256 6.76 23.35 0.14
N GLU A 257 5.66 22.75 -0.35
CA GLU A 257 5.33 22.83 -1.77
C GLU A 257 4.86 24.26 -2.06
N ARG A 258 5.80 25.12 -2.48
CA ARG A 258 5.45 26.24 -3.34
C ARG A 258 5.19 25.67 -4.73
N ALA A 259 3.92 25.56 -5.10
CA ALA A 259 3.50 25.42 -6.48
C ALA A 259 4.05 26.61 -7.29
N ALA A 260 4.72 26.31 -8.39
CA ALA A 260 4.97 27.22 -9.50
C ALA A 260 4.51 26.51 -10.78
#